data_AF-A0A1H9R985-F1
#
_entry.id   AF-A0A1H9R985-F1
#
_cell.length_a   1.000
_cell.length_b   1.000
_cell.length_c   1.000
_cell.angle_alpha   90.00
_cell.angle_beta   90.00
_cell.angle_gamma   90.00
#
_symmetry.space_group_name_H-M   'P 1'
#
loop_
_entity.id
_entity.type
_entity.pdbx_description
1 polymer ?
#
loop_
_entity_poly.entity_id
_entity_poly.type
_entity_poly.pdbx_seq_one_letter_code
_entity_poly.pdbx_strand_id
1 'polypeptide(L)'
;MFNLLYKVSLSQGITFTVFVDDIVFSGSSLDARFVYNIKRIIYNQGHTAHPRKTKLYKAGRTKLVTGVAVDTNGLLVANRHRKNIYQDMSQWKVSEQADLQFDDLNKRIIGRMNAQSLVDYRFKDKARTLRLSIKKKN
;
A
#
# COMPACT_ATOMS: atom_id res chain seq x y z
N MET A 1 23.63 -4.13 -6.76
CA MET A 1 22.50 -4.95 -6.27
C MET A 1 21.39 -5.18 -7.30
N PHE A 2 20.59 -4.17 -7.70
CA PHE A 2 19.38 -4.37 -8.52
C PHE A 2 19.60 -5.07 -9.86
N ASN A 3 20.68 -4.74 -10.59
CA ASN A 3 21.02 -5.41 -11.85
C ASN A 3 21.21 -6.93 -11.70
N LEU A 4 21.77 -7.37 -10.57
CA LEU A 4 21.97 -8.80 -10.30
C LEU A 4 20.64 -9.50 -10.01
N LEU A 5 19.77 -8.84 -9.23
CA LEU A 5 18.41 -9.33 -8.97
C LEU A 5 17.60 -9.44 -10.28
N TYR A 6 17.70 -8.44 -11.16
CA TYR A 6 17.06 -8.46 -12.46
C TYR A 6 17.56 -9.62 -13.33
N LYS A 7 18.88 -9.82 -13.44
CA LYS A 7 19.47 -10.94 -14.20
C LYS A 7 19.00 -12.30 -13.72
N VAL A 8 18.96 -12.52 -12.39
CA VAL A 8 18.47 -13.78 -11.80
C VAL A 8 16.98 -13.99 -12.05
N SER A 9 16.21 -12.91 -12.03
CA SER A 9 14.76 -12.99 -12.31
C SER A 9 14.51 -13.34 -13.77
N LEU A 10 15.23 -12.68 -14.69
CA LEU A 10 15.14 -12.92 -16.13
C LEU A 10 15.49 -14.36 -16.50
N SER A 11 16.54 -14.94 -15.90
CA SER A 11 16.95 -16.32 -16.18
C SER A 11 15.97 -17.38 -15.71
N GLN A 12 15.00 -17.01 -14.85
CA GLN A 12 13.98 -17.90 -14.29
C GLN A 12 12.56 -17.56 -14.77
N GLY A 13 12.42 -16.62 -15.72
CA GLY A 13 11.11 -16.15 -16.18
C GLY A 13 10.28 -15.45 -15.09
N ILE A 14 10.95 -14.88 -14.08
CA ILE A 14 10.34 -14.16 -12.97
C ILE A 14 10.29 -12.67 -13.30
N THR A 15 9.13 -12.05 -13.08
CA THR A 15 8.99 -10.60 -13.18
C THR A 15 9.56 -9.95 -11.93
N PHE A 16 10.51 -9.06 -12.13
CA PHE A 16 11.10 -8.22 -11.08
C PHE A 16 10.59 -6.79 -11.22
N THR A 17 10.07 -6.23 -10.13
CA THR A 17 9.62 -4.84 -10.05
C THR A 17 10.26 -4.18 -8.84
N VAL A 18 10.77 -2.97 -9.03
CA VAL A 18 11.40 -2.17 -7.98
C VAL A 18 10.82 -0.76 -7.97
N PHE A 19 10.57 -0.25 -6.77
CA PHE A 19 10.22 1.14 -6.53
C PHE A 19 11.01 1.66 -5.33
N VAL A 20 12.06 2.44 -5.59
CA VAL A 20 13.05 2.84 -4.58
C VAL A 20 13.61 1.60 -3.88
N ASP A 21 13.34 1.41 -2.59
CA ASP A 21 13.83 0.27 -1.80
C ASP A 21 12.85 -0.93 -1.78
N ASP A 22 11.61 -0.73 -2.23
CA ASP A 22 10.61 -1.78 -2.25
C ASP A 22 10.80 -2.68 -3.49
N ILE A 23 11.09 -3.95 -3.23
CA ILE A 23 11.36 -4.97 -4.24
C ILE A 23 10.23 -6.01 -4.25
N VAL A 24 9.75 -6.35 -5.45
CA VAL A 24 8.70 -7.34 -5.68
C VAL A 24 9.15 -8.32 -6.76
N PHE A 25 8.87 -9.60 -6.52
CA PHE A 25 9.02 -10.67 -7.50
C PHE A 25 7.67 -11.35 -7.72
N SER A 26 7.30 -11.60 -8.98
CA SER A 26 6.10 -12.34 -9.35
C SER A 26 6.40 -13.38 -10.43
N GLY A 27 5.79 -14.55 -10.32
CA GLY A 27 6.01 -15.68 -11.22
C GLY A 27 5.51 -16.98 -10.63
N SER A 28 5.56 -18.06 -11.41
CA SER A 28 5.13 -19.41 -11.01
C SER A 28 6.14 -20.12 -10.10
N SER A 29 7.42 -19.78 -10.19
CA SER A 29 8.53 -20.51 -9.54
C SER A 29 9.14 -19.77 -8.34
N LEU A 30 8.31 -19.14 -7.50
CA LEU A 30 8.77 -18.44 -6.29
C LEU A 30 8.67 -19.36 -5.06
N ASP A 31 9.79 -19.97 -4.69
CA ASP A 31 9.91 -20.84 -3.53
C ASP A 31 10.87 -20.28 -2.46
N ALA A 32 11.07 -21.02 -1.38
CA ALA A 32 11.98 -20.62 -0.31
C ALA A 32 13.45 -20.51 -0.76
N ARG A 33 13.85 -21.31 -1.76
CA ARG A 33 15.20 -21.31 -2.32
C ARG A 33 15.45 -20.05 -3.13
N PHE A 34 14.49 -19.61 -3.92
CA PHE A 34 14.51 -18.33 -4.61
C PHE A 34 14.69 -17.19 -3.59
N VAL A 35 13.85 -17.15 -2.55
CA VAL A 35 13.94 -16.12 -1.50
C VAL A 35 15.31 -16.12 -0.82
N TYR A 36 15.88 -17.29 -0.53
CA TYR A 36 17.23 -17.40 0.04
C TYR A 36 18.30 -16.82 -0.89
N ASN A 37 18.27 -17.16 -2.19
CA ASN A 37 19.22 -16.66 -3.17
C ASN A 37 19.16 -15.13 -3.31
N ILE A 38 17.95 -14.56 -3.32
CA ILE A 38 17.75 -13.11 -3.35
C ILE A 38 18.33 -12.46 -2.10
N LYS A 39 18.08 -12.99 -0.90
CA LYS A 39 18.66 -12.47 0.35
C LYS A 39 20.18 -12.52 0.35
N ARG A 40 20.78 -13.59 -0.18
CA ARG A 40 22.24 -13.72 -0.34
C ARG A 40 22.80 -12.64 -1.26
N ILE A 41 22.14 -12.35 -2.37
CA ILE A 41 22.56 -11.26 -3.28
C ILE A 41 22.52 -9.90 -2.58
N ILE A 42 21.42 -9.61 -1.86
CA ILE A 42 21.27 -8.35 -1.11
C ILE A 42 22.39 -8.22 -0.06
N TYR A 43 22.63 -9.29 0.70
CA TYR A 43 23.69 -9.35 1.71
C TYR A 43 25.10 -9.15 1.14
N ASN A 44 25.43 -9.85 0.06
CA ASN A 44 26.75 -9.76 -0.59
C ASN A 44 27.02 -8.37 -1.21
N GLN A 45 26.00 -7.52 -1.28
CA GLN A 45 26.11 -6.14 -1.79
C GLN A 45 26.10 -5.12 -0.65
N GLY A 46 26.22 -5.55 0.62
CA GLY A 46 26.30 -4.67 1.79
C GLY A 46 24.94 -4.25 2.36
N HIS A 47 23.84 -4.90 1.95
CA HIS A 47 22.49 -4.56 2.41
C HIS A 47 21.85 -5.69 3.21
N THR A 48 20.89 -5.37 4.08
CA THR A 48 20.14 -6.38 4.84
C THR A 48 18.66 -6.28 4.51
N ALA A 49 18.10 -7.33 3.91
CA ALA A 49 16.66 -7.44 3.71
C ALA A 49 15.96 -7.56 5.08
N HIS A 50 14.99 -6.68 5.34
CA HIS A 50 14.32 -6.64 6.64
C HIS A 50 13.60 -7.98 6.92
N PRO A 51 13.96 -8.72 8.00
CA PRO A 51 13.54 -10.11 8.19
C PRO A 51 12.03 -10.31 8.21
N ARG A 52 11.30 -9.41 8.90
CA ARG A 52 9.83 -9.46 9.05
C ARG A 52 9.04 -8.92 7.86
N LYS A 53 9.69 -8.20 6.93
CA LYS A 53 9.02 -7.59 5.76
C LYS A 53 9.11 -8.45 4.50
N THR A 54 10.05 -9.40 4.46
CA THR A 54 10.12 -10.37 3.35
C THR A 54 8.97 -11.38 3.49
N LYS A 55 8.04 -11.37 2.54
CA LYS A 55 6.87 -12.26 2.55
C LYS A 55 6.79 -13.04 1.25
N LEU A 56 6.56 -14.35 1.36
CA LEU A 56 6.24 -15.21 0.24
C LEU A 56 4.72 -15.44 0.22
N TYR A 57 4.09 -15.09 -0.90
CA TYR A 57 2.65 -15.21 -1.06
C TYR A 57 2.32 -16.31 -2.07
N LYS A 58 1.39 -17.20 -1.70
CA LYS A 58 0.81 -18.16 -2.65
C LYS A 58 -0.12 -17.46 -3.64
N ALA A 59 -0.35 -18.10 -4.79
CA ALA A 59 -1.39 -17.70 -5.74
C ALA A 59 -2.77 -17.61 -5.04
N GLY A 60 -3.65 -16.75 -5.57
CA GLY A 60 -5.00 -16.56 -5.01
C GLY A 60 -5.09 -15.72 -3.73
N ARG A 61 -4.00 -15.58 -2.95
CA ARG A 61 -4.00 -14.78 -1.72
C ARG A 61 -3.82 -13.29 -2.04
N THR A 62 -4.52 -12.43 -1.31
CA THR A 62 -4.28 -10.99 -1.31
C THR A 62 -2.89 -10.68 -0.76
N LYS A 63 -2.14 -9.85 -1.48
CA LYS A 63 -0.75 -9.50 -1.22
C LYS A 63 -0.69 -8.01 -0.92
N LEU A 64 0.21 -7.58 -0.04
CA LEU A 64 0.45 -6.15 0.17
C LEU A 64 1.70 -5.77 -0.60
N VAL A 65 1.55 -4.91 -1.61
CA VAL A 65 2.61 -4.43 -2.49
C VAL A 65 2.62 -2.91 -2.42
N THR A 66 3.74 -2.33 -1.97
CA THR A 66 3.94 -0.86 -1.91
C THR A 66 2.79 -0.07 -1.26
N GLY A 67 2.11 -0.66 -0.27
CA GLY A 67 0.97 -0.06 0.44
C GLY A 67 -0.41 -0.32 -0.18
N VAL A 68 -0.47 -0.91 -1.37
CA VAL A 68 -1.70 -1.33 -2.06
C VAL A 68 -1.91 -2.83 -1.86
N ALA A 69 -3.16 -3.25 -1.69
CA ALA A 69 -3.50 -4.66 -1.66
C ALA A 69 -3.73 -5.16 -3.09
N VAL A 70 -3.18 -6.32 -3.44
CA VAL A 70 -3.31 -6.94 -4.77
C VAL A 70 -3.94 -8.31 -4.58
N ASP A 71 -5.13 -8.54 -5.14
CA ASP A 71 -5.78 -9.84 -5.16
C ASP A 71 -5.87 -10.40 -6.59
N THR A 72 -6.68 -11.44 -6.79
CA THR A 72 -6.89 -12.04 -8.12
C THR A 72 -7.70 -11.16 -9.06
N ASN A 73 -8.46 -10.21 -8.52
CA ASN A 73 -9.39 -9.36 -9.25
C ASN A 73 -8.80 -7.96 -9.52
N GLY A 74 -7.69 -7.61 -8.87
CA GLY A 74 -6.90 -6.42 -9.16
C GLY A 74 -6.36 -5.72 -7.92
N LEU A 75 -6.31 -4.39 -8.01
CA LEU A 75 -5.82 -3.52 -6.93
C LEU A 75 -6.95 -3.15 -5.98
N LEU A 76 -6.65 -3.19 -4.69
CA LEU A 76 -7.54 -2.88 -3.59
C LEU A 76 -6.87 -1.92 -2.61
N VAL A 77 -7.66 -1.02 -2.03
CA VAL A 77 -7.21 -0.20 -0.91
C VAL A 77 -6.90 -1.11 0.29
N ALA A 78 -5.67 -1.05 0.79
CA ALA A 78 -5.25 -1.89 1.90
C ALA A 78 -6.05 -1.59 3.19
N ASN A 79 -6.31 -2.64 3.98
CA ASN A 79 -7.12 -2.53 5.21
C ASN A 79 -6.59 -1.49 6.21
N ARG A 80 -5.26 -1.28 6.26
CA ARG A 80 -4.65 -0.23 7.09
C ARG A 80 -5.17 1.16 6.69
N HIS A 81 -5.24 1.47 5.40
CA HIS A 81 -5.74 2.75 4.91
C HIS A 81 -7.24 2.91 5.18
N ARG A 82 -8.03 1.84 4.96
CA ARG A 82 -9.47 1.83 5.29
C ARG A 82 -9.71 2.10 6.78
N LYS A 83 -8.96 1.42 7.66
CA LYS A 83 -9.04 1.60 9.11
C LYS A 83 -8.70 3.03 9.51
N ASN A 84 -7.62 3.59 8.98
CA ASN A 84 -7.20 4.95 9.26
C ASN A 84 -8.26 5.99 8.85
N ILE A 85 -8.84 5.84 7.65
CA ILE A 85 -9.93 6.71 7.18
C ILE A 85 -11.16 6.56 8.07
N TYR A 86 -11.53 5.32 8.43
CA TYR A 86 -12.67 5.06 9.30
C TYR A 86 -12.50 5.73 10.67
N GLN A 87 -11.33 5.58 11.30
CA GLN A 87 -11.04 6.16 12.61
C GLN A 87 -11.12 7.69 12.58
N ASP A 88 -10.50 8.32 11.58
CA ASP A 88 -10.58 9.77 11.46
C ASP A 88 -12.02 10.24 11.16
N MET A 89 -12.76 9.54 10.31
CA MET A 89 -14.17 9.86 10.02
C MET A 89 -15.05 9.74 11.28
N SER A 90 -14.80 8.74 12.12
CA SER A 90 -15.52 8.61 13.40
C SER A 90 -15.21 9.78 14.34
N GLN A 91 -13.94 10.19 14.44
CA GLN A 91 -13.55 11.38 15.21
C GLN A 91 -14.21 12.66 14.66
N TRP A 92 -14.25 12.79 13.33
CA TRP A 92 -14.84 13.93 12.66
C TRP A 92 -16.33 14.03 12.92
N LYS A 93 -17.07 12.92 12.87
CA LYS A 93 -18.51 12.89 13.19
C LYS A 93 -18.81 13.32 14.62
N VAL A 94 -18.01 12.88 15.59
CA VAL A 94 -18.17 13.31 16.99
C VAL A 94 -17.91 14.81 17.12
N SER A 95 -16.87 15.31 16.46
CA SER A 95 -16.56 16.74 16.44
C SER A 95 -17.70 17.55 15.78
N GLU A 96 -18.25 17.05 14.68
CA GLU A 96 -19.36 17.65 13.96
C GLU A 96 -20.63 17.75 14.82
N GLN A 97 -20.93 16.72 15.59
CA GLN A 97 -22.07 16.68 16.53
C GLN A 97 -21.90 17.65 17.70
N ALA A 98 -20.66 17.85 18.16
CA ALA A 98 -20.31 18.82 19.20
C ALA A 98 -20.15 20.26 18.65
N ASP A 99 -20.42 20.46 17.35
CA ASP A 99 -20.19 21.69 16.61
C ASP A 99 -18.76 22.26 16.70
N LEU A 100 -17.79 21.36 16.84
CA LEU A 100 -16.36 21.67 16.83
C LEU A 100 -15.77 21.44 15.44
N GLN A 101 -14.88 22.33 15.02
CA GLN A 101 -14.11 22.20 13.78
C GLN A 101 -12.61 22.04 14.07
N PHE A 102 -12.01 21.04 13.41
CA PHE A 102 -10.58 20.78 13.49
C PHE A 102 -9.99 20.70 12.08
N ASP A 103 -9.34 21.79 11.68
CA ASP A 103 -8.78 21.96 10.34
C ASP A 103 -7.77 20.86 9.96
N ASP A 104 -6.96 20.43 10.91
CA ASP A 104 -5.98 19.36 10.68
C ASP A 104 -6.64 18.00 10.46
N LEU A 105 -7.73 17.71 11.17
CA LEU A 105 -8.52 16.49 10.97
C LEU A 105 -9.19 16.52 9.59
N ASN A 106 -9.78 17.65 9.22
CA ASN A 106 -10.38 17.89 7.91
C ASN A 106 -9.37 17.63 6.78
N LYS A 107 -8.21 18.28 6.84
CA LYS A 107 -7.11 18.11 5.87
C LYS A 107 -6.63 16.67 5.81
N ARG A 108 -6.45 16.01 6.97
CA ARG A 108 -5.96 14.64 7.07
C ARG A 108 -6.92 13.64 6.41
N ILE A 109 -8.22 13.74 6.69
CA ILE A 109 -9.23 12.84 6.10
C ILE A 109 -9.28 13.01 4.58
N ILE A 110 -9.38 14.25 4.11
CA ILE A 110 -9.44 14.58 2.69
C ILE A 110 -8.18 14.08 1.97
N GLY A 111 -7.00 14.32 2.55
CA GLY A 111 -5.73 13.84 2.02
C GLY A 111 -5.68 12.31 1.90
N ARG A 112 -6.09 11.60 2.96
CA ARG A 112 -6.15 10.13 2.96
C ARG A 112 -7.11 9.60 1.91
N MET A 113 -8.32 10.16 1.79
CA MET A 113 -9.30 9.75 0.78
C MET A 113 -8.79 10.00 -0.64
N ASN A 114 -8.21 11.18 -0.91
CA ASN A 114 -7.66 11.49 -2.23
C ASN A 114 -6.53 10.52 -2.61
N ALA A 115 -5.62 10.21 -1.68
CA ALA A 115 -4.57 9.23 -1.94
C ALA A 115 -5.13 7.85 -2.31
N GLN A 116 -6.18 7.40 -1.62
CA GLN A 116 -6.80 6.10 -1.92
C GLN A 116 -7.68 6.11 -3.19
N SER A 117 -8.01 7.29 -3.72
CA SER A 117 -8.80 7.42 -4.95
C SER A 117 -8.08 6.95 -6.21
N LEU A 118 -6.75 6.85 -6.16
CA LEU A 118 -5.94 6.26 -7.23
C LEU A 118 -6.17 4.75 -7.39
N VAL A 119 -6.69 4.09 -6.35
CA VAL A 119 -7.00 2.66 -6.34
C VAL A 119 -8.50 2.42 -6.41
N ASP A 120 -9.30 3.23 -5.70
CA ASP A 120 -10.76 3.12 -5.69
C ASP A 120 -11.41 4.50 -5.76
N TYR A 121 -11.99 4.82 -6.92
CA TYR A 121 -12.55 6.13 -7.22
C TYR A 121 -13.62 6.59 -6.22
N ARG A 122 -14.31 5.66 -5.54
CA ARG A 122 -15.35 5.98 -4.55
C ARG A 122 -14.82 6.82 -3.40
N PHE A 123 -13.52 6.79 -3.12
CA PHE A 123 -12.92 7.69 -2.13
C PHE A 123 -12.86 9.14 -2.59
N LYS A 124 -12.78 9.40 -3.91
CA LYS A 124 -12.88 10.76 -4.47
C LYS A 124 -14.24 11.37 -4.20
N ASP A 125 -15.31 10.59 -4.38
CA ASP A 125 -16.67 11.05 -4.14
C ASP A 125 -16.92 11.31 -2.65
N LYS A 126 -16.42 10.42 -1.77
CA LYS A 126 -16.45 10.66 -0.32
C LYS A 126 -15.72 11.95 0.08
N ALA A 127 -14.53 12.21 -0.50
CA ALA A 127 -13.77 13.43 -0.22
C ALA A 127 -14.51 14.69 -0.69
N ARG A 128 -15.21 14.62 -1.84
CA ARG A 128 -16.05 15.72 -2.34
C ARG A 128 -17.22 16.00 -1.40
N THR A 129 -17.95 14.96 -0.98
CA THR A 129 -19.07 15.11 -0.02
C THR A 129 -18.61 15.75 1.28
N LEU A 130 -17.50 15.26 1.86
CA LEU A 130 -16.96 15.81 3.09
C LEU A 130 -16.56 17.28 2.96
N ARG A 131 -15.93 17.68 1.85
CA ARG A 131 -15.59 19.08 1.56
C ARG A 131 -16.82 19.98 1.53
N LEU A 132 -17.92 19.50 0.96
CA LEU A 132 -19.18 20.26 0.93
C LEU A 132 -19.77 20.42 2.32
N SER A 133 -19.73 19.37 3.16
CA SER A 133 -20.19 19.45 4.56
C SER A 133 -19.37 20.44 5.37
N ILE A 134 -18.04 20.43 5.24
CA ILE A 134 -17.15 21.38 5.94
C ILE A 134 -17.45 22.82 5.50
N LYS A 135 -17.58 23.08 4.19
CA LYS A 135 -17.88 24.42 3.67
C LYS A 135 -19.21 24.98 4.12
N LYS A 136 -20.22 24.14 4.39
CA LYS A 136 -21.53 24.60 4.88
C LYS A 136 -21.50 25.12 6.32
N LYS A 137 -20.47 24.74 7.09
CA LYS A 137 -20.32 25.13 8.50
C LYS A 137 -19.43 26.36 8.72
N ASN A 138 -18.66 26.76 7.70
CA ASN A 138 -17.88 28.00 7.69
C ASN A 138 -18.72 29.13 7.12
#